data_AF-A0A0J9UGV7-F1
#
_entry.id   AF-A0A0J9UGV7-F1
#
_cell.length_a   1.000
_cell.length_b   1.000
_cell.length_c   1.000
_cell.angle_alpha   90.00
_cell.angle_beta   90.00
_cell.angle_gamma   90.00
#
_symmetry.space_group_name_H-M   'P 1'
#
loop_
_entity.id
_entity.type
_entity.pdbx_description
1 polymer ?
#
loop_
_entity_poly.entity_id
_entity_poly.type
_entity_poly.pdbx_seq_one_letter_code
_entity_poly.pdbx_strand_id
1 'polypeptide(L)'
;MPCSRCFRKGLSCQVKGDQSHRCQNCTEAKVVCDGSGVASYLEKNMKARVKLEKEEEQAEKALEAAMAKLARIRSQKRLLKKKGDELFARGMQSQEESGELQDESVVISNAQSLGAVDMIDWNSILGDVPFFEPVDENPSEVAGH
;
A
#
# COMPACT_ATOMS: atom_id res chain seq x y z
N MET A 1 -22.94 28.03 -22.77
CA MET A 1 -23.15 26.71 -23.42
C MET A 1 -24.63 26.48 -23.69
N PRO A 2 -25.00 25.87 -24.83
CA PRO A 2 -26.39 25.48 -25.07
C PRO A 2 -26.83 24.34 -24.14
N CYS A 3 -28.11 24.34 -23.75
CA CYS A 3 -28.72 23.22 -23.03
C CYS A 3 -28.84 21.98 -23.95
N SER A 4 -28.95 20.77 -23.39
CA SER A 4 -28.92 19.52 -24.15
C SER A 4 -30.01 19.43 -25.23
N ARG A 5 -31.15 20.08 -25.00
CA ARG A 5 -32.25 20.14 -25.97
C ARG A 5 -31.94 21.07 -27.13
N CYS A 6 -31.47 22.28 -26.84
CA CYS A 6 -31.11 23.24 -27.89
C CYS A 6 -29.95 22.71 -28.73
N PHE A 7 -28.98 22.04 -28.10
CA PHE A 7 -27.89 21.38 -28.82
C PHE A 7 -28.40 20.29 -29.76
N ARG A 8 -29.24 19.36 -29.27
CA ARG A 8 -29.82 18.28 -30.10
C ARG A 8 -30.70 18.78 -31.25
N LYS A 9 -31.37 19.92 -31.07
CA LYS A 9 -32.27 20.51 -32.08
C LYS A 9 -31.61 21.58 -32.95
N GLY A 10 -30.33 21.89 -32.74
CA GLY A 10 -29.64 22.97 -33.46
C GLY A 10 -30.23 24.36 -33.22
N LEU A 11 -30.87 24.59 -32.07
CA LEU A 11 -31.53 25.86 -31.74
C LEU A 11 -30.59 26.81 -31.00
N SER A 12 -30.78 28.12 -31.18
CA SER A 12 -30.06 29.14 -30.42
C SER A 12 -30.46 29.10 -28.93
N CYS A 13 -29.50 28.86 -28.05
CA CYS A 13 -29.77 28.74 -26.62
C CYS A 13 -29.41 30.03 -25.89
N GLN A 14 -30.39 30.91 -25.72
CA GLN A 14 -30.23 32.18 -25.01
C GLN A 14 -31.11 32.23 -23.76
N VAL A 15 -30.55 32.67 -22.64
CA VAL A 15 -31.27 32.96 -21.41
C VAL A 15 -31.60 34.45 -21.42
N LYS A 16 -32.88 34.81 -21.29
CA LYS A 16 -33.31 36.22 -21.19
C LYS A 16 -33.44 36.59 -19.72
N GLY A 17 -32.56 37.48 -19.26
CA GLY A 17 -32.59 38.05 -17.91
C GLY A 17 -31.88 37.20 -16.84
N ASP A 18 -31.49 37.86 -15.75
CA ASP A 18 -30.63 37.29 -14.70
C ASP A 18 -31.35 36.32 -13.76
N GLN A 19 -32.69 36.32 -13.74
CA GLN A 19 -33.48 35.52 -12.79
C GLN A 19 -33.98 34.17 -13.35
N SER A 20 -33.83 33.91 -14.65
CA SER A 20 -34.28 32.66 -15.25
C SER A 20 -33.14 31.64 -15.37
N HIS A 21 -33.28 30.51 -14.69
CA HIS A 21 -32.39 29.36 -14.89
C HIS A 21 -32.68 28.57 -16.19
N ARG A 22 -33.62 29.04 -17.02
CA ARG A 22 -34.08 28.37 -18.24
C ARG A 22 -33.83 29.23 -19.46
N CYS A 23 -33.38 28.61 -20.55
CA CYS A 23 -33.27 29.29 -21.84
C CYS A 23 -34.65 29.49 -22.48
N GLN A 24 -34.76 30.50 -23.34
CA GLN A 24 -36.02 30.93 -23.95
C GLN A 24 -36.78 29.78 -24.63
N ASN A 25 -36.10 28.97 -25.46
CA ASN A 25 -36.73 27.85 -26.18
C ASN A 25 -37.26 26.74 -25.26
N CYS A 26 -36.66 26.55 -24.08
CA CYS A 26 -37.14 25.58 -23.10
C CYS A 26 -38.30 26.15 -22.28
N THR A 27 -38.28 27.45 -22.00
CA THR A 27 -39.41 28.16 -21.38
C THR A 27 -40.64 28.14 -22.29
N GLU A 28 -40.50 28.48 -23.57
CA GLU A 28 -41.59 28.47 -24.56
C GLU A 28 -42.17 27.07 -24.77
N ALA A 29 -41.31 26.05 -24.80
CA ALA A 29 -41.74 24.67 -24.94
C ALA A 29 -42.18 24.00 -23.63
N LYS A 30 -42.14 24.72 -22.50
CA LYS A 30 -42.51 24.20 -21.16
C LYS A 30 -41.79 22.90 -20.78
N VAL A 31 -40.51 22.79 -21.12
CA VAL A 31 -39.64 21.64 -20.78
C VAL A 31 -38.54 22.03 -19.80
N VAL A 32 -37.96 21.03 -19.13
CA VAL A 32 -36.81 21.21 -18.25
C VAL A 32 -35.59 21.68 -19.05
N CYS A 33 -34.91 22.72 -18.56
CA CYS A 33 -33.68 23.24 -19.12
C CYS A 33 -32.51 22.87 -18.19
N ASP A 34 -31.53 22.15 -18.72
CA ASP A 34 -30.31 21.74 -18.00
C ASP A 34 -29.12 22.69 -18.21
N GLY A 35 -29.30 23.77 -18.97
CA GLY A 35 -28.22 24.70 -19.33
C GLY A 35 -27.65 25.54 -18.17
N SER A 36 -28.40 25.73 -17.08
CA SER A 36 -28.00 26.61 -15.97
C SER A 36 -27.06 25.96 -14.95
N GLY A 37 -26.89 24.63 -14.98
CA GLY A 37 -26.02 23.89 -14.06
C GLY A 37 -24.69 23.41 -14.66
N VAL A 38 -24.51 23.54 -15.97
CA VAL A 38 -23.41 22.90 -16.70
C VAL A 38 -22.04 23.41 -16.24
N ALA A 39 -21.90 24.72 -15.99
CA ALA A 39 -20.63 25.30 -15.55
C ALA A 39 -20.23 24.80 -14.15
N SER A 40 -21.16 24.82 -13.18
CA SER A 40 -20.92 24.31 -11.83
C SER A 40 -20.64 22.81 -11.84
N TYR A 41 -21.36 22.04 -12.66
CA TYR A 41 -21.13 20.61 -12.81
C TYR A 41 -19.75 20.32 -13.42
N LEU A 42 -19.36 21.06 -14.46
CA LEU A 42 -18.04 20.93 -15.09
C LEU A 42 -16.92 21.26 -14.10
N GLU A 43 -17.06 22.33 -13.33
CA GLU A 43 -16.08 22.70 -12.31
C GLU A 43 -15.94 21.62 -11.22
N LYS A 44 -17.07 21.08 -10.73
CA LYS A 44 -17.07 19.96 -9.78
C LYS A 44 -16.43 18.70 -10.39
N ASN A 45 -16.71 18.41 -11.66
CA ASN A 45 -16.14 17.25 -12.34
C ASN A 45 -14.63 17.41 -12.53
N MET A 46 -14.14 18.58 -12.94
CA MET A 46 -12.71 18.87 -13.05
C MET A 46 -12.02 18.73 -11.69
N LYS A 47 -12.58 19.30 -10.62
CA LYS A 47 -12.05 19.14 -9.26
C LYS A 47 -12.02 17.68 -8.81
N ALA A 48 -13.08 16.93 -9.09
CA ALA A 48 -13.14 15.50 -8.78
C ALA A 48 -12.09 14.70 -9.54
N ARG A 49 -11.86 15.02 -10.82
CA ARG A 49 -10.81 14.38 -11.64
C ARG A 49 -9.41 14.63 -11.07
N VAL A 50 -9.08 15.89 -10.77
CA VAL A 50 -7.78 16.24 -10.17
C VAL A 50 -7.58 15.52 -8.83
N LYS A 51 -8.64 15.39 -8.03
CA LYS A 51 -8.57 14.64 -6.78
C LYS A 51 -8.29 13.15 -7.02
N LEU A 52 -8.98 12.53 -7.97
CA LEU A 52 -8.77 11.12 -8.33
C LEU A 52 -7.36 10.88 -8.89
N GLU A 53 -6.86 11.75 -9.76
CA GLU A 53 -5.49 11.67 -10.29
C GLU A 53 -4.44 11.71 -9.16
N LYS A 54 -4.67 12.54 -8.13
CA LYS A 54 -3.80 12.58 -6.95
C LYS A 54 -3.90 11.32 -6.08
N GLU A 55 -5.12 10.78 -5.90
CA GLU A 55 -5.32 9.53 -5.16
C GLU A 55 -4.70 8.33 -5.89
N GLU A 56 -4.77 8.31 -7.23
CA GLU A 56 -4.10 7.33 -8.09
C GLU A 56 -2.58 7.40 -7.92
N GLU A 57 -1.97 8.57 -8.05
CA GLU A 57 -0.52 8.74 -7.87
C GLU A 57 -0.05 8.30 -6.47
N GLN A 58 -0.85 8.56 -5.43
CA GLN A 58 -0.56 8.10 -4.07
C GLN A 58 -0.65 6.58 -3.94
N ALA A 59 -1.68 5.97 -4.54
CA ALA A 59 -1.85 4.53 -4.54
C ALA A 59 -0.73 3.82 -5.31
N GLU A 60 -0.27 4.38 -6.43
CA GLU A 60 0.86 3.87 -7.20
C GLU A 60 2.15 3.87 -6.38
N LYS A 61 2.47 5.00 -5.72
CA LYS A 61 3.66 5.08 -4.83
C LYS A 61 3.60 4.07 -3.68
N ALA A 62 2.42 3.89 -3.08
CA ALA A 62 2.23 2.89 -2.04
C ALA A 62 2.43 1.46 -2.55
N LEU A 63 1.93 1.17 -3.76
CA LEU A 63 2.11 -0.12 -4.41
C LEU A 63 3.59 -0.39 -4.72
N GLU A 64 4.32 0.59 -5.27
CA GLU A 64 5.76 0.47 -5.53
C GLU A 64 6.55 0.17 -4.26
N ALA A 65 6.27 0.90 -3.17
CA ALA A 65 6.90 0.67 -1.87
C ALA A 65 6.59 -0.75 -1.33
N ALA A 66 5.35 -1.20 -1.45
CA ALA A 66 4.94 -2.55 -1.05
C ALA A 66 5.64 -3.64 -1.88
N MET A 67 5.76 -3.44 -3.19
CA MET A 67 6.47 -4.35 -4.09
C MET A 67 7.97 -4.42 -3.76
N ALA A 68 8.60 -3.28 -3.48
CA ALA A 68 10.00 -3.23 -3.05
C ALA A 68 10.22 -3.99 -1.72
N LYS A 69 9.33 -3.77 -0.74
CA LYS A 69 9.35 -4.51 0.53
C LYS A 69 9.20 -6.02 0.32
N LEU A 70 8.25 -6.43 -0.54
CA LEU A 70 8.06 -7.84 -0.86
C LEU A 70 9.29 -8.47 -1.54
N ALA A 71 9.91 -7.75 -2.48
CA ALA A 71 11.13 -8.20 -3.14
C ALA A 71 12.27 -8.42 -2.13
N ARG A 72 12.43 -7.48 -1.20
CA ARG A 72 13.40 -7.58 -0.11
C ARG A 72 13.17 -8.81 0.76
N ILE A 73 11.94 -9.02 1.23
CA ILE A 73 11.57 -10.18 2.06
C ILE A 73 11.87 -11.49 1.31
N ARG A 74 11.56 -11.56 0.01
CA ARG A 74 11.88 -12.73 -0.81
C ARG A 74 13.38 -12.98 -0.89
N SER A 75 14.20 -11.94 -1.05
CA SER A 75 15.66 -12.05 -1.07
C SER A 75 16.19 -12.55 0.28
N GLN A 76 15.71 -11.99 1.39
CA GLN A 76 16.08 -12.42 2.75
C GLN A 76 15.71 -13.89 2.98
N LYS A 77 14.49 -14.31 2.60
CA LYS A 77 14.05 -15.70 2.70
C LYS A 77 14.97 -16.66 1.94
N ARG A 78 15.38 -16.30 0.72
CA ARG A 78 16.31 -17.10 -0.09
C ARG A 78 17.69 -17.21 0.57
N LEU A 79 18.19 -16.10 1.11
CA LEU A 79 19.47 -16.08 1.81
C LEU A 79 19.46 -16.97 3.05
N LEU A 80 18.41 -16.85 3.88
CA LEU A 80 18.25 -17.69 5.08
C LEU A 80 18.16 -19.16 4.72
N LYS A 81 17.38 -19.51 3.68
CA LYS A 81 17.32 -20.90 3.19
C LYS A 81 18.70 -21.40 2.78
N LYS A 82 19.43 -20.64 1.96
CA LYS A 82 20.78 -21.01 1.51
C LYS A 82 21.75 -21.21 2.68
N LYS A 83 21.73 -20.31 3.67
CA LYS A 83 22.56 -20.43 4.88
C LYS A 83 22.16 -21.66 5.72
N GLY A 84 20.87 -21.93 5.87
CA GLY A 84 20.37 -23.12 6.55
C GLY A 84 20.82 -24.41 5.86
N ASP A 85 20.69 -24.47 4.54
CA ASP A 85 21.14 -25.62 3.73
C ASP A 85 22.66 -25.83 3.86
N GLU A 86 23.45 -24.75 3.88
CA GLU A 86 24.91 -24.80 4.05
C GLU A 86 25.32 -25.25 5.46
N LEU A 87 24.69 -24.72 6.51
CA LEU A 87 24.94 -25.15 7.89
C LEU A 87 24.54 -26.60 8.10
N PHE A 88 23.42 -27.03 7.52
CA PHE A 88 22.99 -28.43 7.55
C PHE A 88 24.03 -29.33 6.87
N ALA A 89 24.49 -28.97 5.66
CA ALA A 89 25.50 -29.74 4.95
C ALA A 89 26.82 -29.84 5.72
N ARG A 90 27.31 -28.73 6.30
CA ARG A 90 28.53 -28.74 7.14
C ARG A 90 28.34 -29.56 8.42
N GLY A 91 27.17 -29.47 9.05
CA GLY A 91 26.81 -30.28 10.22
C GLY A 91 26.88 -31.77 9.90
N MET A 92 26.29 -32.20 8.79
CA MET A 92 26.33 -33.59 8.34
C MET A 92 27.76 -34.07 8.05
N GLN A 93 28.59 -33.24 7.39
CA GLN A 93 30.01 -33.57 7.15
C GLN A 93 30.80 -33.71 8.46
N SER A 94 30.59 -32.80 9.42
CA SER A 94 31.26 -32.87 10.72
C SER A 94 30.83 -34.09 11.54
N GLN A 95 29.58 -34.54 11.40
CA GLN A 95 29.06 -35.73 12.08
C GLN A 95 29.59 -37.03 11.46
N GLU A 96 29.77 -37.06 10.14
CA GLU A 96 30.37 -38.20 9.42
C GLU A 96 31.88 -38.31 9.69
N GLU A 97 32.61 -37.18 9.77
CA GLU A 97 34.01 -37.14 10.22
C GLU A 97 34.17 -37.47 11.71
N SER A 98 33.21 -37.09 12.56
CA SER A 98 33.22 -37.36 14.01
C SER A 98 32.65 -38.74 14.37
N GLY A 99 32.87 -39.75 13.51
CA GLY A 99 32.54 -41.17 13.77
C GLY A 99 33.28 -41.82 14.96
N GLU A 100 33.83 -41.02 15.87
CA GLU A 100 34.35 -41.42 17.17
C GLU A 100 33.41 -40.87 18.25
N LEU A 101 32.61 -41.79 18.80
CA LEU A 101 31.63 -41.59 19.87
C LEU A 101 32.17 -40.72 21.02
N GLN A 102 31.94 -39.40 20.97
CA GLN A 102 32.03 -38.56 22.15
C GLN A 102 30.65 -38.41 22.76
N ASP A 103 30.57 -38.75 24.05
CA ASP A 103 29.35 -38.79 24.85
C ASP A 103 28.57 -37.47 24.74
N GLU A 104 27.36 -37.57 24.20
CA GLU A 104 26.49 -36.44 23.87
C GLU A 104 26.22 -35.52 25.08
N SER A 105 26.33 -36.08 26.29
CA SER A 105 26.18 -35.37 27.56
C SER A 105 27.23 -34.27 27.79
N VAL A 106 28.47 -34.50 27.34
CA VAL A 106 29.61 -33.60 27.59
C VAL A 106 29.57 -32.39 26.66
N VAL A 107 29.15 -32.60 25.41
CA VAL A 107 29.10 -31.53 24.38
C VAL A 107 27.98 -30.54 24.68
N ILE A 108 26.81 -31.04 25.12
CA ILE A 108 25.65 -30.19 25.46
C ILE A 108 25.97 -29.32 26.69
N SER A 109 26.63 -29.89 27.70
CA SER A 109 27.05 -29.14 28.90
C SER A 109 28.04 -28.02 28.59
N ASN A 110 28.97 -28.24 27.65
CA ASN A 110 30.00 -27.26 27.30
C ASN A 110 29.44 -26.14 26.39
N ALA A 111 28.49 -26.46 25.51
CA ALA A 111 27.83 -25.46 24.66
C ALA A 111 26.93 -24.51 25.47
N GLN A 112 26.26 -25.02 26.52
CA GLN A 112 25.47 -24.21 27.44
C GLN A 112 26.36 -23.34 28.34
N SER A 113 27.52 -23.83 28.79
CA SER A 113 28.44 -23.03 29.62
C SER A 113 29.15 -21.91 28.85
N LEU A 114 29.21 -22.00 27.51
CA LEU A 114 29.82 -20.98 26.65
C LEU A 114 28.82 -19.89 26.18
N GLY A 115 27.58 -19.90 26.65
CA GLY A 115 26.59 -18.83 26.36
C GLY A 115 26.17 -18.72 24.89
N ALA A 116 26.44 -19.73 24.07
CA ALA A 116 26.32 -19.66 22.60
C ALA A 116 24.88 -19.69 22.06
N VAL A 117 23.86 -19.86 22.91
CA VAL A 117 22.46 -19.87 22.48
C VAL A 117 21.84 -18.46 22.46
N ASP A 118 22.40 -17.49 23.20
CA ASP A 118 21.81 -16.15 23.37
C ASP A 118 22.64 -15.02 22.71
N MET A 119 23.74 -15.36 22.01
CA MET A 119 24.66 -14.40 21.37
C MET A 119 24.49 -14.28 19.85
N ILE A 120 23.44 -14.87 19.26
CA ILE A 120 23.12 -14.60 17.85
C ILE A 120 22.37 -13.27 17.78
N ASP A 121 23.14 -12.19 17.65
CA ASP A 121 22.59 -10.88 17.33
C ASP A 121 22.01 -10.89 15.91
N TRP A 122 20.71 -11.19 15.83
CA TRP A 122 19.94 -11.14 14.58
C TRP A 122 19.96 -9.76 13.95
N ASN A 123 20.16 -8.70 14.73
CA ASN A 123 20.29 -7.34 14.22
C ASN A 123 21.61 -7.15 13.47
N SER A 124 22.71 -7.76 13.91
CA SER A 124 23.98 -7.79 13.17
C SER A 124 23.91 -8.66 11.90
N ILE A 125 23.10 -9.72 11.88
CA ILE A 125 22.86 -10.55 10.68
C ILE A 125 21.97 -9.83 9.65
N LEU A 126 21.13 -8.90 10.11
CA LEU A 126 20.21 -8.10 9.32
C LEU A 126 20.68 -6.64 9.11
N GLY A 127 21.88 -6.28 9.59
CA GLY A 127 22.31 -4.91 9.92
C GLY A 127 22.29 -3.85 8.81
N ASP A 128 22.23 -4.23 7.53
CA ASP A 128 22.10 -3.26 6.42
C ASP A 128 20.65 -3.05 5.99
N VAL A 129 19.71 -3.30 6.90
CA VAL A 129 18.28 -3.17 6.65
C VAL A 129 17.71 -2.08 7.53
N PRO A 130 17.36 -0.89 7.00
CA PRO A 130 16.62 0.09 7.80
C PRO A 130 15.31 -0.56 8.24
N PHE A 131 15.25 -0.89 9.54
CA PHE A 131 14.17 -1.60 10.19
C PHE A 131 13.34 -0.57 10.97
N PHE A 132 12.11 -0.39 10.48
CA PHE A 132 10.87 -0.05 11.20
C PHE A 132 10.93 1.05 12.27
N GLU A 133 10.33 2.21 11.94
CA GLU A 133 9.61 2.98 12.94
C GLU A 133 8.34 2.19 13.35
N PRO A 134 8.10 1.96 14.65
CA PRO A 134 6.81 1.49 15.10
C PRO A 134 5.80 2.64 14.96
N VAL A 135 4.73 2.41 14.19
CA VAL A 135 3.55 3.27 14.26
C VAL A 135 2.83 2.89 15.56
N ASP A 136 2.82 3.81 16.52
CA ASP A 136 2.06 3.69 17.77
C ASP A 136 0.57 3.52 17.46
N GLU A 137 0.09 2.28 17.52
CA GLU A 137 -1.34 1.97 17.63
C GLU A 137 -1.73 2.05 19.11
N ASN A 138 -2.26 3.20 19.54
CA ASN A 138 -3.00 3.32 20.79
C ASN A 138 -4.22 2.39 20.76
N PRO A 139 -4.37 1.41 21.68
CA PRO A 139 -5.63 0.73 21.85
C PRO A 139 -6.53 1.56 22.77
N SER A 140 -7.73 1.87 22.27
CA SER A 140 -8.77 2.58 23.02
C SER A 140 -9.14 1.82 24.29
N GLU A 141 -9.24 2.57 25.36
CA GLU A 141 -9.74 2.19 26.68
C GLU A 141 -11.11 1.51 26.58
N VAL A 142 -11.18 0.27 27.07
CA VAL A 142 -12.39 -0.56 27.09
C VAL A 142 -13.29 -0.07 28.23
N ALA A 143 -14.53 0.27 27.87
CA ALA A 143 -15.60 0.58 28.81
C ALA A 143 -15.91 -0.60 29.76
N GLY A 144 -16.02 -0.32 31.06
CA GLY A 144 -16.59 -1.28 32.01
C GLY A 144 -16.38 -0.91 33.49
N HIS A 145 -17.20 -0.01 34.05
CA HIS A 145 -18.19 -0.31 35.11
C HIS A 145 -18.86 0.96 35.65
#